data_AF-A0AAU0NHG8-F1
#
_entry.id   AF-A0AAU0NHG8-F1
#
_cell.length_a   1.000
_cell.length_b   1.000
_cell.length_c   1.000
_cell.angle_alpha   90.00
_cell.angle_beta   90.00
_cell.angle_gamma   90.00
#
_symmetry.space_group_name_H-M   'P 1'
#
loop_
_entity.id
_entity.type
_entity.pdbx_description
1 polymer ?
#
loop_
_entity_poly.entity_id
_entity_poly.type
_entity_poly.pdbx_seq_one_letter_code
_entity_poly.pdbx_strand_id
1 'polypeptide(L)'
;MLNTAQNNRALKDYLYNLQIDIYDTEGLPQSFHNTVKANITFTKKLNDFKQLIDCLSGDRCFKPWVWETEEVLEQSERYIRDFAYQDIAVQQFIQAHQDLAIRILELAGRIYEGHWAHGVSKETDQQFYDLTEFCRRIWLKESKAWVALARAWRKRNQK
;
A
#
# COMPACT_ATOMS: atom_id res chain seq x y z
N MET A 1 -4.90 -26.77 0.41
CA MET A 1 -5.13 -26.53 -1.04
C MET A 1 -6.01 -25.29 -1.33
N LEU A 2 -6.86 -24.82 -0.41
CA LEU A 2 -7.70 -23.61 -0.60
C LEU A 2 -6.92 -22.30 -0.82
N ASN A 3 -5.76 -22.12 -0.16
CA ASN A 3 -4.95 -20.89 -0.29
C ASN A 3 -4.33 -20.68 -1.68
N THR A 4 -3.99 -21.75 -2.39
CA THR A 4 -3.32 -21.65 -3.70
C THR A 4 -4.30 -21.23 -4.79
N ALA A 5 -5.55 -21.72 -4.73
CA ALA A 5 -6.61 -21.37 -5.67
C ALA A 5 -7.10 -19.92 -5.49
N GLN A 6 -7.26 -19.45 -4.24
CA GLN A 6 -7.60 -18.05 -3.95
C GLN A 6 -6.51 -17.07 -4.40
N ASN A 7 -5.23 -17.41 -4.18
CA ASN A 7 -4.11 -16.59 -4.63
C ASN A 7 -4.03 -16.49 -6.15
N ASN A 8 -4.37 -17.56 -6.88
CA ASN A 8 -4.42 -17.52 -8.35
C ASN A 8 -5.58 -16.67 -8.88
N ARG A 9 -6.71 -16.61 -8.18
CA ARG A 9 -7.84 -15.76 -8.59
C ARG A 9 -7.52 -14.27 -8.38
N ALA A 10 -7.02 -13.90 -7.20
CA ALA A 10 -6.63 -12.52 -6.91
C ALA A 10 -5.57 -12.00 -7.89
N LEU A 11 -4.61 -12.86 -8.29
CA LEU A 11 -3.62 -12.54 -9.31
C LEU A 11 -4.27 -12.28 -10.67
N LYS A 12 -5.16 -13.18 -11.12
CA LYS A 12 -5.88 -13.05 -12.39
C LYS A 12 -6.72 -11.77 -12.44
N ASP A 13 -7.52 -11.54 -11.40
CA ASP A 13 -8.40 -10.37 -11.33
C ASP A 13 -7.57 -9.07 -11.34
N TYR A 14 -6.44 -9.05 -10.62
CA TYR A 14 -5.54 -7.90 -10.58
C TYR A 14 -4.89 -7.61 -11.95
N LEU A 15 -4.32 -8.63 -12.61
CA LEU A 15 -3.72 -8.45 -13.94
C LEU A 15 -4.77 -8.05 -14.99
N TYR A 16 -5.96 -8.65 -14.93
CA TYR A 16 -7.09 -8.28 -15.78
C TYR A 16 -7.47 -6.81 -15.62
N ASN A 17 -7.54 -6.29 -14.39
CA ASN A 17 -7.81 -4.87 -14.13
C ASN A 17 -6.72 -3.95 -14.71
N LEU A 18 -5.47 -4.42 -14.76
CA LEU A 18 -4.37 -3.73 -15.42
C LEU A 18 -4.33 -3.95 -16.94
N GLN A 19 -5.30 -4.69 -17.49
CA GLN A 19 -5.40 -5.09 -18.89
C GLN A 19 -4.21 -5.93 -19.37
N ILE A 20 -3.53 -6.63 -18.48
CA ILE A 20 -2.40 -7.51 -18.81
C ILE A 20 -2.94 -8.93 -18.94
N ASP A 21 -2.69 -9.59 -20.09
CA ASP A 21 -3.02 -11.01 -20.24
C ASP A 21 -2.11 -11.84 -19.33
N ILE A 22 -2.71 -12.72 -18.52
CA ILE A 22 -1.96 -13.59 -17.62
C ILE A 22 -1.02 -14.53 -18.40
N TYR A 23 -1.38 -14.95 -19.61
CA TYR A 23 -0.54 -15.82 -20.43
C TYR A 23 0.74 -15.11 -20.90
N ASP A 24 0.67 -13.80 -21.12
CA ASP A 24 1.83 -12.97 -21.47
C ASP A 24 2.79 -12.78 -20.28
N THR A 25 2.38 -13.16 -19.06
CA THR A 25 3.21 -13.04 -17.86
C THR A 25 4.05 -14.28 -17.54
N GLU A 26 3.83 -15.43 -18.20
CA GLU A 26 4.52 -16.69 -17.87
C GLU A 26 6.05 -16.63 -18.08
N GLY A 27 6.51 -15.79 -19.01
CA GLY A 27 7.93 -15.57 -19.30
C GLY A 27 8.59 -14.42 -18.52
N LEU A 28 7.83 -13.70 -17.69
CA LEU A 28 8.35 -12.52 -16.99
C LEU A 28 9.21 -12.92 -15.78
N PRO A 29 10.21 -12.10 -15.42
CA PRO A 29 11.11 -12.41 -14.31
C PRO A 29 10.36 -12.50 -12.97
N GLN A 30 10.93 -13.24 -12.03
CA GLN A 30 10.36 -13.42 -10.69
C GLN A 30 10.11 -12.10 -9.95
N SER A 31 10.90 -11.05 -10.22
CA SER A 31 10.72 -9.69 -9.69
C SER A 31 9.36 -9.08 -10.06
N PHE A 32 8.85 -9.36 -11.26
CA PHE A 32 7.52 -8.95 -11.70
C PHE A 32 6.44 -9.62 -10.83
N HIS A 33 6.46 -10.95 -10.74
CA HIS A 33 5.49 -11.69 -9.94
C HIS A 33 5.55 -11.34 -8.45
N ASN A 34 6.74 -11.07 -7.92
CA ASN A 34 6.92 -10.60 -6.54
C ASN A 34 6.26 -9.24 -6.32
N THR A 35 6.41 -8.32 -7.27
CA THR A 35 5.85 -6.98 -7.23
C THR A 35 4.33 -7.00 -7.35
N VAL A 36 3.77 -7.76 -8.30
CA VAL A 36 2.32 -7.93 -8.43
C VAL A 36 1.70 -8.48 -7.13
N LYS A 37 2.32 -9.50 -6.53
CA LYS A 37 1.87 -10.04 -5.24
C LYS A 37 1.96 -9.02 -4.11
N ALA A 38 3.01 -8.18 -4.11
CA ALA A 38 3.17 -7.12 -3.13
C ALA A 38 2.04 -6.08 -3.28
N ASN A 39 1.76 -5.60 -4.48
CA ASN A 39 0.67 -4.66 -4.74
C ASN A 39 -0.68 -5.22 -4.29
N ILE A 40 -1.03 -6.45 -4.68
CA ILE A 40 -2.28 -7.09 -4.23
C ILE A 40 -2.38 -7.10 -2.70
N THR A 41 -1.27 -7.40 -2.02
CA THR A 41 -1.22 -7.43 -0.55
C THR A 41 -1.41 -6.03 0.03
N PHE A 42 -0.76 -5.01 -0.55
CA PHE A 42 -0.89 -3.63 -0.12
C PHE A 42 -2.29 -3.06 -0.37
N THR A 43 -2.85 -3.27 -1.57
CA THR A 43 -4.22 -2.84 -1.91
C THR A 43 -5.24 -3.44 -0.95
N LYS A 44 -5.12 -4.74 -0.64
CA LYS A 44 -5.97 -5.37 0.36
C LYS A 44 -5.80 -4.73 1.74
N LYS A 45 -4.55 -4.56 2.19
CA LYS A 45 -4.24 -3.96 3.51
C LYS A 45 -4.75 -2.52 3.61
N LEU A 46 -4.68 -1.75 2.52
CA LEU A 46 -5.19 -0.38 2.44
C LEU A 46 -6.71 -0.36 2.53
N ASN A 47 -7.40 -1.24 1.79
CA ASN A 47 -8.85 -1.33 1.83
C ASN A 47 -9.36 -1.75 3.22
N ASP A 48 -8.71 -2.73 3.85
CA ASP A 48 -9.01 -3.15 5.23
C ASP A 48 -8.82 -1.96 6.21
N PHE A 49 -7.76 -1.16 6.02
CA PHE A 49 -7.51 0.02 6.83
C PHE A 49 -8.53 1.14 6.59
N LYS A 50 -8.93 1.40 5.34
CA LYS A 50 -9.99 2.36 4.97
C LYS A 50 -11.32 2.00 5.65
N GLN A 51 -11.71 0.73 5.60
CA GLN A 51 -12.91 0.25 6.30
C GLN A 51 -12.83 0.46 7.83
N LEU A 52 -11.66 0.21 8.42
CA LEU A 52 -11.45 0.44 9.85
C LEU A 52 -11.60 1.92 10.21
N ILE A 53 -10.97 2.83 9.47
CA ILE A 53 -11.02 4.27 9.78
C ILE A 53 -12.40 4.88 9.49
N ASP A 54 -13.11 4.40 8.47
CA ASP A 54 -14.48 4.84 8.16
C ASP A 54 -15.43 4.52 9.32
N CYS A 55 -15.34 3.30 9.88
CA CYS A 55 -16.09 2.88 11.07
C CYS A 55 -15.82 3.75 12.30
N LEU A 56 -14.65 4.40 12.35
CA LEU A 56 -14.19 5.19 13.49
C LEU A 56 -14.33 6.70 13.28
N SER A 57 -14.85 7.14 12.12
CA SER A 57 -14.80 8.56 11.71
C SER A 57 -13.37 9.14 11.76
N GLY A 58 -12.37 8.28 11.55
CA GLY A 58 -10.94 8.63 11.51
C GLY A 58 -10.49 9.12 10.13
N ASP A 59 -11.42 9.22 9.17
CA ASP A 59 -11.21 9.66 7.79
C ASP A 59 -10.42 10.98 7.76
N ARG A 60 -10.79 11.96 8.58
CA ARG A 60 -10.13 13.27 8.64
C ARG A 60 -8.66 13.20 9.04
N CYS A 61 -8.28 12.21 9.85
CA CYS A 61 -6.93 12.08 10.38
C CYS A 61 -6.00 11.31 9.44
N PHE A 62 -6.55 10.32 8.72
CA PHE A 62 -5.79 9.43 7.86
C PHE A 62 -5.92 9.72 6.37
N LYS A 63 -6.84 10.60 5.94
CA LYS A 63 -7.06 10.92 4.53
C LYS A 63 -5.78 11.28 3.76
N PRO A 64 -4.87 12.14 4.27
CA PRO A 64 -3.62 12.43 3.56
C PRO A 64 -2.73 11.19 3.42
N TRP A 65 -2.61 10.40 4.48
CA TRP A 65 -1.83 9.16 4.46
C TRP A 65 -2.39 8.13 3.46
N VAL A 66 -3.72 7.96 3.45
CA VAL A 66 -4.43 7.08 2.52
C VAL A 66 -4.17 7.53 1.09
N TRP A 67 -4.38 8.81 0.80
CA TRP A 67 -4.17 9.36 -0.54
C TRP A 67 -2.74 9.19 -1.05
N GLU A 68 -1.72 9.54 -0.25
CA GLU A 68 -0.32 9.34 -0.61
C GLU A 68 0.02 7.85 -0.83
N THR A 69 -0.64 6.95 -0.10
CA THR A 69 -0.44 5.50 -0.26
C THR A 69 -1.12 5.00 -1.54
N GLU A 70 -2.30 5.50 -1.88
CA GLU A 70 -2.98 5.21 -3.15
C GLU A 70 -2.12 5.65 -4.34
N GLU A 71 -1.55 6.86 -4.30
CA GLU A 71 -0.64 7.35 -5.35
C GLU A 71 0.57 6.43 -5.56
N VAL A 72 1.17 5.92 -4.48
CA VAL A 72 2.29 4.97 -4.57
C VAL A 72 1.87 3.65 -5.24
N LEU A 73 0.67 3.15 -4.93
CA LEU A 73 0.15 1.92 -5.54
C LEU A 73 -0.21 2.13 -7.02
N GLU A 74 -0.83 3.25 -7.36
CA GLU A 74 -1.11 3.62 -8.75
C GLU A 74 0.18 3.76 -9.57
N GLN A 75 1.24 4.33 -8.98
CA GLN A 75 2.52 4.44 -9.67
C GLN A 75 3.19 3.07 -9.86
N SER A 76 3.09 2.18 -8.88
CA SER A 76 3.51 0.78 -9.01
C SER A 76 2.75 0.09 -10.15
N GLU A 77 1.43 0.27 -10.24
CA GLU A 77 0.59 -0.27 -11.32
C GLU A 77 0.97 0.25 -12.71
N ARG A 78 1.43 1.50 -12.83
CA ARG A 78 1.98 2.03 -14.08
C ARG A 78 3.26 1.30 -14.47
N TYR A 79 4.23 1.18 -13.57
CA TYR A 79 5.47 0.45 -13.87
C TYR A 79 5.25 -1.04 -14.16
N ILE A 80 4.24 -1.68 -13.55
CA ILE A 80 3.83 -3.05 -13.88
C ILE A 80 3.37 -3.15 -15.33
N ARG A 81 2.52 -2.20 -15.79
CA ARG A 81 2.07 -2.15 -17.18
C ARG A 81 3.22 -1.87 -18.13
N ASP A 82 3.99 -0.81 -17.90
CA ASP A 82 5.12 -0.43 -18.74
C ASP A 82 6.10 -1.60 -18.89
N PHE A 83 6.37 -2.34 -17.82
CA PHE A 83 7.26 -3.50 -17.90
C PHE A 83 6.64 -4.69 -18.62
N ALA A 84 5.36 -4.99 -18.38
CA ALA A 84 4.66 -6.07 -19.09
C ALA A 84 4.60 -5.83 -20.60
N TYR A 85 4.46 -4.57 -21.03
CA TYR A 85 4.47 -4.15 -22.42
C TYR A 85 5.86 -3.85 -22.99
N GLN A 86 6.92 -4.14 -22.24
CA GLN A 86 8.32 -3.96 -22.64
C GLN A 86 8.75 -2.51 -22.90
N ASP A 87 8.03 -1.53 -22.35
CA ASP A 87 8.36 -0.10 -22.44
C ASP A 87 9.53 0.29 -21.53
N ILE A 88 9.83 -0.52 -20.51
CA ILE A 88 10.96 -0.30 -19.59
C ILE A 88 11.80 -1.56 -19.38
N ALA A 89 13.09 -1.36 -19.11
CA ALA A 89 14.02 -2.45 -18.81
C ALA A 89 13.82 -2.99 -17.38
N VAL A 90 14.20 -4.25 -17.15
CA VAL A 90 14.08 -4.91 -15.83
C VAL A 90 14.77 -4.15 -14.70
N GLN A 91 15.90 -3.50 -14.99
CA GLN A 91 16.63 -2.72 -13.98
C GLN A 91 15.88 -1.43 -13.59
N GLN A 92 15.25 -0.76 -14.57
CA GLN A 92 14.40 0.39 -14.30
C GLN A 92 13.16 -0.02 -13.48
N PHE A 93 12.53 -1.15 -13.85
CA PHE A 93 11.43 -1.73 -13.10
C PHE A 93 11.81 -2.05 -11.65
N ILE A 94 12.95 -2.72 -11.43
CA ILE A 94 13.42 -3.07 -10.09
C ILE A 94 13.71 -1.81 -9.27
N GLN A 95 14.44 -0.84 -9.83
CA GLN A 95 14.80 0.39 -9.14
C GLN A 95 13.55 1.19 -8.74
N ALA A 96 12.61 1.37 -9.67
CA ALA A 96 11.37 2.07 -9.42
C ALA A 96 10.60 1.47 -8.23
N HIS A 97 10.47 0.13 -8.18
CA HIS A 97 9.78 -0.52 -7.06
C HIS A 97 10.58 -0.51 -5.74
N GLN A 98 11.91 -0.39 -5.79
CA GLN A 98 12.71 -0.14 -4.58
C GLN A 98 12.42 1.26 -4.02
N ASP A 99 12.31 2.26 -4.89
CA ASP A 99 12.01 3.64 -4.50
C ASP A 99 10.59 3.76 -3.94
N LEU A 100 9.60 3.10 -4.56
CA LEU A 100 8.23 3.03 -4.03
C LEU A 100 8.17 2.32 -2.67
N ALA A 101 8.96 1.26 -2.48
CA ALA A 101 9.04 0.60 -1.17
C ALA A 101 9.66 1.51 -0.10
N ILE A 102 10.65 2.33 -0.45
CA ILE A 102 11.21 3.36 0.46
C ILE A 102 10.14 4.40 0.79
N ARG A 103 9.36 4.85 -0.21
CA ARG A 103 8.26 5.79 0.02
C ARG A 103 7.22 5.22 1.00
N ILE A 104 6.82 3.95 0.88
CA ILE A 104 5.91 3.34 1.87
C ILE A 104 6.57 3.28 3.26
N LEU A 105 7.88 3.02 3.37
CA LEU A 105 8.56 3.06 4.66
C LEU A 105 8.52 4.44 5.30
N GLU A 106 8.74 5.50 4.52
CA GLU A 106 8.60 6.88 4.98
C GLU A 106 7.18 7.17 5.44
N LEU A 107 6.17 6.83 4.62
CA LEU A 107 4.76 7.01 4.95
C LEU A 107 4.35 6.25 6.22
N ALA A 108 4.83 5.02 6.39
CA ALA A 108 4.56 4.22 7.58
C ALA A 108 5.25 4.80 8.85
N GLY A 109 6.37 5.49 8.67
CA GLY A 109 7.10 6.18 9.74
C GLY A 109 6.50 7.54 10.11
N ARG A 110 5.71 8.15 9.24
CA ARG A 110 4.99 9.40 9.54
C ARG A 110 3.92 9.11 10.58
N ILE A 111 4.14 9.55 11.82
CA ILE A 111 3.04 9.88 12.71
C ILE A 111 2.56 11.23 12.18
N TYR A 112 1.33 11.29 11.66
CA TYR A 112 0.74 12.51 11.13
C TYR A 112 0.42 13.49 12.27
N GLU A 113 1.42 13.92 13.06
CA GLU A 113 1.24 14.80 14.22
C GLU A 113 0.56 16.14 13.84
N GLY A 114 0.77 16.60 12.61
CA GLY A 114 0.25 17.88 12.12
C GLY A 114 -1.25 17.95 11.80
N HIS A 115 -1.94 16.83 11.54
CA HIS A 115 -3.39 16.86 11.26
C HIS A 115 -4.25 16.76 12.53
N TRP A 116 -3.67 16.39 13.66
CA TRP A 116 -4.34 16.45 14.97
C TRP A 116 -4.40 17.88 15.52
N ALA A 117 -3.69 18.84 14.91
CA ALA A 117 -3.56 20.21 15.42
C ALA A 117 -4.74 21.13 15.04
N HIS A 118 -5.69 20.68 14.21
CA HIS A 118 -6.81 21.50 13.74
C HIS A 118 -8.16 20.97 14.22
N GLY A 119 -8.49 21.31 15.46
CA GLY A 119 -9.80 21.14 16.08
C GLY A 119 -9.96 22.10 17.26
N VAL A 120 -10.05 23.41 16.97
CA VAL A 120 -10.11 24.48 17.98
C VAL A 120 -11.55 24.68 18.46
N SER A 121 -11.86 24.27 19.70
CA SER A 121 -12.93 24.81 20.56
C SER A 121 -12.87 24.13 21.94
N LYS A 122 -12.84 24.91 23.02
CA LYS A 122 -12.56 24.48 24.42
C LYS A 122 -13.53 23.44 25.01
N GLU A 123 -14.70 23.21 24.40
CA GLU A 123 -15.64 22.16 24.81
C GLU A 123 -15.52 20.86 23.99
N THR A 124 -14.79 20.90 22.88
CA THR A 124 -14.51 19.76 21.98
C THR A 124 -13.25 18.98 22.37
N ASP A 125 -12.51 19.47 23.36
CA ASP A 125 -11.11 19.08 23.61
C ASP A 125 -10.95 17.64 24.12
N GLN A 126 -11.86 17.10 24.94
CA GLN A 126 -11.66 15.74 25.47
C GLN A 126 -12.01 14.63 24.46
N GLN A 127 -13.16 14.73 23.78
CA GLN A 127 -13.56 13.71 22.79
C GLN A 127 -12.64 13.71 21.57
N PHE A 128 -12.16 14.90 21.16
CA PHE A 128 -11.19 15.02 20.08
C PHE A 128 -9.80 14.51 20.49
N TYR A 129 -9.37 14.78 21.74
CA TYR A 129 -8.14 14.21 22.31
C TYR A 129 -8.22 12.68 22.43
N ASP A 130 -9.35 12.14 22.89
CA ASP A 130 -9.56 10.70 23.02
C ASP A 130 -9.57 10.00 21.65
N LEU A 131 -10.20 10.61 20.64
CA LEU A 131 -10.15 10.13 19.24
C LEU A 131 -8.72 10.20 18.68
N THR A 132 -8.00 11.29 18.96
CA THR A 132 -6.60 11.49 18.54
C THR A 132 -5.68 10.42 19.10
N GLU A 133 -5.75 10.20 20.41
CA GLU A 133 -4.93 9.20 21.10
C GLU A 133 -5.34 7.77 20.69
N PHE A 134 -6.63 7.53 20.47
CA PHE A 134 -7.13 6.26 19.97
C PHE A 134 -6.60 5.94 18.56
N CYS A 135 -6.68 6.90 17.64
CA CYS A 135 -6.14 6.74 16.30
C CYS A 135 -4.61 6.63 16.30
N ARG A 136 -3.89 7.36 17.17
CA ARG A 136 -2.44 7.18 17.39
C ARG A 136 -2.12 5.74 17.76
N ARG A 137 -2.87 5.14 18.68
CA ARG A 137 -2.68 3.73 19.10
C ARG A 137 -2.97 2.73 17.99
N ILE A 138 -4.01 2.97 17.19
CA ILE A 138 -4.28 2.17 15.99
C ILE A 138 -3.09 2.28 15.03
N TRP A 139 -2.61 3.50 14.76
CA TRP A 139 -1.49 3.72 13.85
C TRP A 139 -0.18 3.08 14.33
N LEU A 140 0.11 3.13 15.64
CA LEU A 140 1.27 2.45 16.22
C LEU A 140 1.25 0.92 16.02
N LYS A 141 0.06 0.32 15.91
CA LYS A 141 -0.08 -1.10 15.58
C LYS A 141 0.00 -1.33 14.07
N GLU A 142 -0.70 -0.52 13.29
CA GLU A 142 -0.79 -0.65 11.83
C GLU A 142 0.53 -0.35 11.14
N SER A 143 1.24 0.70 11.53
CA SER A 143 2.52 1.12 10.95
C SER A 143 3.57 0.00 10.95
N LYS A 144 3.60 -0.85 11.97
CA LYS A 144 4.51 -2.01 12.03
C LYS A 144 4.23 -3.03 10.92
N ALA A 145 2.95 -3.25 10.61
CA ALA A 145 2.55 -4.14 9.52
C ALA A 145 2.95 -3.54 8.16
N TRP A 146 2.72 -2.24 7.96
CA TRP A 146 3.14 -1.52 6.75
C TRP A 146 4.65 -1.54 6.55
N VAL A 147 5.44 -1.29 7.61
CA VAL A 147 6.90 -1.40 7.59
C VAL A 147 7.35 -2.82 7.24
N ALA A 148 6.73 -3.85 7.82
CA ALA A 148 7.09 -5.23 7.54
C ALA A 148 6.82 -5.60 6.06
N LEU A 149 5.68 -5.18 5.52
CA LEU A 149 5.33 -5.39 4.10
C LEU A 149 6.31 -4.68 3.17
N ALA A 150 6.63 -3.41 3.44
CA ALA A 150 7.56 -2.64 2.61
C ALA A 150 8.99 -3.20 2.64
N ARG A 151 9.47 -3.63 3.80
CA ARG A 151 10.77 -4.35 3.91
C ARG A 151 10.76 -5.65 3.13
N ALA A 152 9.68 -6.43 3.21
CA ALA A 152 9.54 -7.68 2.48
C ALA A 152 9.51 -7.45 0.96
N TRP A 153 8.80 -6.42 0.50
CA TRP A 153 8.76 -6.03 -0.91
C TRP A 153 10.16 -5.66 -1.42
N ARG A 154 10.85 -4.75 -0.73
CA ARG A 154 12.21 -4.33 -1.09
C ARG A 154 13.18 -5.51 -1.16
N LYS A 155 13.16 -6.40 -0.16
CA LYS A 155 14.03 -7.60 -0.13
C LYS A 155 13.75 -8.56 -1.28
N ARG A 156 12.50 -8.69 -1.72
CA ARG A 156 12.10 -9.60 -2.81
C ARG A 156 12.46 -9.09 -4.19
N ASN A 157 12.67 -7.78 -4.34
CA ASN A 157 13.12 -7.15 -5.58
C ASN A 157 14.65 -7.01 -5.69
N GLN A 158 15.39 -7.46 -4.67
CA GLN A 158 16.86 -7.54 -4.69
C GLN A 158 17.39 -8.94 -5.04
N LYS A 159 16.50 -9.93 -5.15
CA LYS A 159 16.82 -11.33 -5.48
C LYS A 159 16.42 -11.61 -6.92
#